data_AF-A0A327VFG9-F1
#
_entry.id   AF-A0A327VFG9-F1
#
_cell.length_a   1.000
_cell.length_b   1.000
_cell.length_c   1.000
_cell.angle_alpha   90.00
_cell.angle_beta   90.00
_cell.angle_gamma   90.00
#
_symmetry.space_group_name_H-M   'P 1'
#
loop_
_entity.id
_entity.type
_entity.pdbx_description
1 polymer ?
#
loop_
_entity_poly.entity_id
_entity_poly.type
_entity_poly.pdbx_seq_one_letter_code
_entity_poly.pdbx_strand_id
1 'polypeptide(L)'
;MPELLRKGDGQPIRTAMHRAGLTGPALAEATKHVDDTGKGISPATVGKLSGTGKSARGTTRLRTAWLMATALRTPLQELFYLPGVSPVTEERSTSDGSEDAR
;
A
#
# COMPACT_ATOMS: atom_id res chain seq x y z
N MET A 1 4.41 11.14 6.74
CA MET A 1 4.07 10.20 5.65
C MET A 1 2.89 9.35 6.10
N PRO A 2 1.91 9.07 5.23
CA PRO A 2 0.77 8.25 5.60
C PRO A 2 1.18 6.80 5.90
N GLU A 3 0.54 6.21 6.91
CA GLU A 3 0.63 4.79 7.21
C GLU A 3 -0.55 4.04 6.58
N LEU A 4 -0.30 2.79 6.21
CA LEU A 4 -1.27 1.88 5.61
C LEU A 4 -1.54 0.73 6.57
N LEU A 5 -2.80 0.30 6.64
CA LEU A 5 -3.22 -0.82 7.47
C LEU A 5 -3.09 -2.14 6.70
N ARG A 6 -2.46 -3.12 7.34
CA ARG A 6 -2.34 -4.49 6.83
C ARG A 6 -3.73 -5.14 6.77
N LYS A 7 -4.05 -5.79 5.64
CA LYS A 7 -5.33 -6.51 5.45
C LYS A 7 -5.26 -7.95 5.97
N GLY A 8 -6.37 -8.43 6.54
CA GLY A 8 -6.64 -9.86 6.79
C GLY A 8 -5.47 -10.62 7.39
N ASP A 9 -4.84 -10.06 8.42
CA ASP A 9 -3.65 -10.62 9.05
C ASP A 9 -2.50 -11.00 8.10
N GLY A 10 -2.27 -10.18 7.07
CA GLY A 10 -1.20 -10.39 6.10
C GLY A 10 -1.48 -11.55 5.14
N GLN A 11 -2.67 -12.16 5.18
CA GLN A 11 -3.08 -13.21 4.25
C GLN A 11 -3.01 -12.76 2.78
N PRO A 12 -3.43 -11.53 2.39
CA PRO A 12 -3.28 -11.08 1.01
C PRO A 12 -1.82 -11.02 0.56
N ILE A 13 -0.92 -10.57 1.44
CA ILE A 13 0.53 -10.52 1.17
C ILE A 13 1.07 -11.94 0.98
N ARG A 14 0.74 -12.88 1.87
CA ARG A 14 1.15 -14.29 1.73
C ARG A 14 0.63 -14.92 0.43
N THR A 15 -0.62 -14.62 0.08
CA THR A 15 -1.24 -15.10 -1.16
C THR A 15 -0.51 -14.55 -2.39
N ALA A 16 -0.23 -13.26 -2.42
CA ALA A 16 0.53 -12.63 -3.51
C ALA A 16 1.97 -13.17 -3.60
N MET A 17 2.65 -13.36 -2.47
CA MET A 17 3.97 -14.00 -2.42
C MET A 17 3.93 -15.41 -3.01
N HIS A 18 2.92 -16.21 -2.65
CA HIS A 18 2.76 -17.56 -3.19
C HIS A 18 2.52 -17.55 -4.70
N ARG A 19 1.64 -16.67 -5.20
CA ARG A 19 1.39 -16.49 -6.64
C ARG A 19 2.65 -16.05 -7.41
N ALA A 20 3.48 -15.22 -6.80
CA ALA A 20 4.74 -14.75 -7.37
C ALA A 20 5.90 -15.76 -7.22
N GLY A 21 5.70 -16.88 -6.51
CA GLY A 21 6.77 -17.84 -6.21
C GLY A 21 7.86 -17.28 -5.30
N LEU A 22 7.55 -16.27 -4.49
CA LEU A 22 8.53 -15.56 -3.65
C LEU A 22 8.45 -15.98 -2.18
N THR A 23 9.61 -16.22 -1.59
CA THR A 23 9.78 -16.32 -0.13
C THR A 23 9.95 -14.93 0.49
N GLY A 24 9.95 -14.84 1.83
CA GLY A 24 10.17 -13.56 2.53
C GLY A 24 11.50 -12.88 2.15
N PRO A 25 12.65 -13.60 2.21
CA PRO A 25 13.93 -13.07 1.74
C PRO A 25 13.95 -12.74 0.25
N ALA A 26 13.33 -13.57 -0.59
CA ALA A 26 13.27 -13.31 -2.03
C ALA A 26 12.46 -12.04 -2.36
N LEU A 27 11.36 -11.80 -1.63
CA LEU A 27 10.60 -10.55 -1.75
C LEU A 27 11.43 -9.35 -1.30
N ALA A 28 12.18 -9.47 -0.20
CA ALA A 28 13.06 -8.40 0.26
C ALA A 28 14.11 -8.02 -0.80
N GLU A 29 14.75 -9.00 -1.44
CA GLU A 29 15.65 -8.75 -2.57
C GLU A 29 14.92 -8.16 -3.78
N ALA A 30 13.74 -8.69 -4.14
CA ALA A 30 12.92 -8.17 -5.22
C ALA A 30 12.58 -6.68 -5.02
N THR A 31 12.37 -6.24 -3.78
CA THR A 31 12.11 -4.83 -3.50
C THR A 31 13.29 -3.91 -3.79
N LYS A 32 14.54 -4.39 -3.75
CA LYS A 32 15.71 -3.58 -4.09
C LYS A 32 15.75 -3.23 -5.57
N HIS A 33 15.25 -4.12 -6.44
CA HIS A 33 15.22 -3.88 -7.89
C HIS A 33 14.21 -2.81 -8.31
N VAL A 34 13.19 -2.54 -7.49
CA VAL A 34 12.16 -1.52 -7.74
C VAL A 34 12.35 -0.28 -6.88
N ASP A 35 13.31 -0.29 -5.96
CA ASP A 35 13.67 0.84 -5.11
C ASP A 35 14.74 1.68 -5.81
N ASP A 36 14.43 2.94 -6.07
CA ASP A 36 15.34 3.91 -6.68
C ASP A 36 16.65 4.10 -5.89
N THR A 37 16.60 3.90 -4.57
CA THR A 37 17.78 3.96 -3.70
C THR A 37 18.53 2.64 -3.56
N GLY A 38 18.01 1.54 -4.12
CA GLY A 38 18.58 0.20 -4.02
C GLY A 38 18.57 -0.42 -2.61
N LYS A 39 17.91 0.21 -1.64
CA LYS A 39 17.86 -0.25 -0.23
C LYS A 39 16.81 -1.34 -0.05
N GLY A 40 15.68 -1.21 -0.73
CA GLY A 40 14.53 -2.10 -0.58
C GLY A 40 14.00 -2.15 0.86
N ILE A 41 13.39 -3.26 1.23
CA ILE A 41 12.88 -3.54 2.58
C ILE A 41 13.59 -4.74 3.19
N SER A 42 13.77 -4.75 4.52
CA SER A 42 14.42 -5.88 5.19
C SER A 42 13.54 -7.15 5.18
N PRO A 43 14.13 -8.36 5.15
CA PRO A 43 13.39 -9.62 5.31
C PRO A 43 12.57 -9.66 6.61
N ALA A 44 13.09 -9.06 7.69
CA ALA A 44 12.36 -8.96 8.95
C ALA A 44 11.11 -8.08 8.82
N THR A 45 11.17 -7.00 8.04
CA THR A 45 9.99 -6.16 7.74
C THR A 45 8.96 -6.95 6.94
N VAL A 46 9.40 -7.73 5.94
CA VAL A 46 8.50 -8.62 5.20
C VAL A 46 7.80 -9.59 6.15
N GLY A 47 8.56 -10.28 7.00
CA GLY A 47 8.00 -11.24 7.97
C GLY A 47 7.01 -10.61 8.95
N LYS A 48 7.25 -9.37 9.39
CA LYS A 48 6.31 -8.62 10.26
C LYS A 48 4.99 -8.28 9.56
N LEU A 49 4.99 -8.12 8.24
CA LEU A 49 3.81 -7.74 7.47
C LEU A 49 3.07 -8.95 6.88
N SER A 50 3.78 -10.02 6.53
CA SER A 50 3.17 -11.26 6.03
C SER A 50 2.80 -12.23 7.15
N GLY A 51 3.43 -12.13 8.33
CA GLY A 51 3.27 -13.07 9.43
C GLY A 51 2.04 -12.80 10.32
N THR A 52 1.68 -13.81 11.10
CA THR A 52 0.59 -13.80 12.09
C THR A 52 1.08 -13.90 13.55
N GLY A 53 2.40 -13.93 13.75
CA GLY A 53 3.01 -14.11 15.07
C GLY A 53 3.01 -12.85 15.93
N LYS A 54 3.52 -12.97 17.17
CA LYS A 54 3.59 -11.88 18.17
C LYS A 54 4.33 -10.62 17.70
N SER A 55 5.21 -10.74 16.72
CA SER A 55 5.98 -9.63 16.15
C SER A 55 5.30 -8.97 14.93
N ALA A 56 4.13 -9.47 14.51
CA ALA A 56 3.40 -8.93 13.38
C ALA A 56 3.01 -7.47 13.61
N ARG A 57 3.02 -6.67 12.53
CA ARG A 57 2.69 -5.24 12.57
C ARG A 57 1.35 -4.99 11.88
N GLY A 58 0.51 -4.19 12.52
CA GLY A 58 -0.79 -3.79 11.98
C GLY A 58 -0.68 -2.70 10.91
N THR A 59 0.32 -1.81 11.01
CA THR A 59 0.55 -0.72 10.07
C THR A 59 1.94 -0.77 9.44
N THR A 60 2.09 -0.06 8.32
CA THR A 60 3.38 0.18 7.68
C THR A 60 3.40 1.52 6.95
N ARG A 61 4.60 2.06 6.69
CA ARG A 61 4.76 3.29 5.90
C ARG A 61 4.34 3.07 4.45
N LEU A 62 3.79 4.10 3.80
CA LEU A 62 3.42 4.05 2.39
C LEU A 62 4.53 3.54 1.47
N ARG A 63 5.78 4.02 1.64
CA ARG A 63 6.94 3.55 0.85
C ARG A 63 7.14 2.04 0.95
N THR A 64 7.10 1.48 2.16
CA THR A 64 7.27 0.04 2.38
C THR A 64 6.17 -0.77 1.69
N ALA A 65 4.92 -0.33 1.83
CA ALA A 65 3.80 -1.00 1.18
C ALA A 65 3.86 -0.93 -0.34
N TRP A 66 4.24 0.24 -0.87
CA TRP A 66 4.43 0.45 -2.31
C TRP A 66 5.53 -0.46 -2.87
N LEU A 67 6.69 -0.54 -2.21
CA LEU A 67 7.77 -1.44 -2.61
C LEU A 67 7.32 -2.91 -2.63
N MET A 68 6.56 -3.36 -1.62
CA MET A 68 6.00 -4.72 -1.62
C MET A 68 5.01 -4.93 -2.76
N ALA A 69 4.07 -4.00 -2.96
CA ALA A 69 3.05 -4.08 -4.01
C ALA A 69 3.67 -4.14 -5.41
N THR A 70 4.65 -3.26 -5.68
CA THR A 70 5.38 -3.22 -6.95
C THR A 70 6.17 -4.51 -7.19
N ALA A 71 6.92 -4.98 -6.19
CA ALA A 71 7.70 -6.22 -6.30
C ALA A 71 6.80 -7.46 -6.51
N LEU A 72 5.62 -7.48 -5.89
CA LEU A 72 4.62 -8.55 -6.06
C LEU A 72 3.74 -8.38 -7.30
N ARG A 73 3.92 -7.29 -8.07
CA ARG A 73 3.04 -6.91 -9.19
C ARG A 73 1.56 -6.99 -8.84
N THR A 74 1.23 -6.62 -7.61
CA THR A 74 -0.12 -6.70 -7.05
C THR A 74 -0.57 -5.29 -6.67
N PRO A 75 -1.81 -4.87 -7.01
CA PRO A 75 -2.29 -3.54 -6.63
C PRO A 75 -2.22 -3.29 -5.13
N LEU A 76 -1.80 -2.07 -4.75
CA LEU A 76 -1.59 -1.68 -3.34
C LEU A 76 -2.84 -1.90 -2.48
N GLN A 77 -4.01 -1.58 -3.03
CA GLN A 77 -5.31 -1.72 -2.40
C GLN A 77 -5.73 -3.18 -2.19
N GLU A 78 -5.14 -4.16 -2.89
CA GLU A 78 -5.40 -5.57 -2.62
C GLU A 78 -4.65 -6.05 -1.36
N LEU A 79 -3.50 -5.44 -1.07
CA LEU A 79 -2.61 -5.82 0.02
C LEU A 79 -2.87 -5.02 1.32
N PHE A 80 -3.24 -3.75 1.20
CA PHE A 80 -3.39 -2.81 2.31
C PHE A 80 -4.67 -1.98 2.21
N TYR A 81 -5.21 -1.52 3.34
CA TYR A 81 -6.24 -0.47 3.31
C TYR A 81 -5.55 0.88 3.10
N LEU A 82 -5.98 1.60 2.07
CA LEU A 82 -5.57 2.99 1.85
C LEU A 82 -6.20 3.87 2.94
N PRO A 83 -5.52 4.92 3.42
CA PRO A 83 -6.16 5.90 4.27
C PRO A 83 -7.27 6.52 3.43
N GLY A 84 -8.51 6.47 3.91
CA GLY A 84 -9.63 7.08 3.22
C GLY A 84 -9.38 8.58 3.10
N VAL A 85 -8.99 9.04 1.91
CA VAL A 85 -9.34 10.39 1.51
C VAL A 85 -10.83 10.33 1.23
N SER A 86 -11.66 10.82 2.15
CA SER A 86 -13.02 11.19 1.79
C SER A 86 -12.88 12.27 0.70
N PRO A 87 -13.34 12.04 -0.53
CA PRO A 87 -13.58 13.16 -1.41
C PRO A 87 -14.81 13.88 -0.84
N VAL A 88 -14.60 14.77 0.12
CA VAL A 88 -15.54 15.87 0.32
C VAL A 88 -15.33 16.78 -0.89
N THR A 89 -15.89 16.37 -2.02
CA THR A 89 -16.14 17.28 -3.13
C THR A 89 -17.38 18.04 -2.71
N GLU A 90 -17.21 19.10 -1.92
CA GLU A 90 -18.21 20.16 -1.86
C GLU A 90 -18.23 20.79 -3.25
N GLU A 91 -19.15 20.33 -4.10
CA GLU A 91 -19.51 21.03 -5.33
C GLU A 91 -20.07 22.41 -4.94
N ARG A 92 -19.22 23.43 -4.93
CA ARG A 92 -19.67 24.81 -4.95
C ARG A 92 -20.12 25.13 -6.38
N SER A 93 -21.35 24.79 -6.71
CA SER A 93 -22.09 25.48 -7.76
C SER A 93 -22.35 26.90 -7.28
N THR A 94 -21.45 27.83 -7.60
CA THR A 94 -21.83 29.25 -7.61
C THR A 94 -22.74 29.44 -8.81
N SER A 95 -24.04 29.52 -8.54
CA SER A 95 -25.03 30.00 -9.51
C SER A 95 -24.80 31.50 -9.72
N ASP A 96 -23.80 31.85 -10.53
CA ASP A 96 -23.68 33.22 -11.04
C ASP A 96 -24.51 33.31 -12.33
N GLY A 97 -25.82 33.42 -12.14
CA GLY A 97 -26.77 33.77 -13.18
C GLY A 97 -26.80 35.28 -13.32
N SER A 98 -25.90 35.83 -14.12
CA SER A 98 -26.02 37.20 -14.62
C SER A 98 -27.17 37.21 -15.64
N GLU A 99 -28.40 37.46 -15.20
CA GLU A 99 -29.49 37.84 -16.09
C GLU A 99 -29.51 39.37 -16.22
N ASP A 100 -28.85 39.82 -17.29
CA ASP A 100 -29.04 41.12 -17.90
C ASP A 100 -30.43 41.13 -18.57
N ALA A 101 -31.36 41.92 -18.04
CA ALA A 101 -32.65 42.15 -18.68
C ALA A 101 -33.28 43.52 -18.30
N ARG A 102 -32.96 44.51 -19.15
CA ARG A 102 -33.68 45.75 -19.48
C ARG A 102 -33.63 46.95 -18.53
#